data_AF-A0A6A4WUC2-F1
#
_entry.id   AF-A0A6A4WUC2-F1
#
_cell.length_a   1.000
_cell.length_b   1.000
_cell.length_c   1.000
_cell.angle_alpha   90.00
_cell.angle_beta   90.00
_cell.angle_gamma   90.00
#
_symmetry.space_group_name_H-M   'P 1'
#
loop_
_entity.id
_entity.type
_entity.pdbx_description
1 polymer ?
#
loop_
_entity_poly.entity_id
_entity_poly.type
_entity_poly.pdbx_seq_one_letter_code
_entity_poly.pdbx_strand_id
1 'polypeptide(L)'
;MAVSHLIYVQVSTEVHESVTVYFSDIIGFYELAAESTPLQVISLLNVIYKMYDSQIDCYDVYKIDTVGDAYMVSSGLHMRRPDTNHAAEVAHMALDLLTGTENFVIPHMPGEKLKIRIGIHTGPVVAGVVGTKMPRYCLFGDTVSTASRLEYTGQPFKIHISSATRSMLEPTQGGFIVVPRGEVDVHRNKPKMETFWLVGRHNDTKKRKEKLDQESVSKGTSGRKKRGNPSVIKKILCK
;
A
#
# COMPACT_ATOMS: atom_id res chain seq x y z
N MET A 1 42.19 4.58 -17.39
CA MET A 1 41.61 3.33 -17.93
C MET A 1 41.36 2.34 -16.81
N ALA A 2 40.29 2.52 -16.03
CA ALA A 2 39.94 1.60 -14.93
C ALA A 2 38.45 1.74 -14.54
N VAL A 3 37.56 1.74 -15.53
CA VAL A 3 36.10 1.74 -15.27
C VAL A 3 35.33 0.74 -16.15
N SER A 4 36.03 -0.08 -16.93
CA SER A 4 35.40 -0.94 -17.95
C SER A 4 35.39 -2.44 -17.60
N HIS A 5 35.61 -2.82 -16.34
CA HIS A 5 35.77 -4.24 -15.98
C HIS A 5 34.75 -4.80 -14.96
N LEU A 6 33.68 -4.05 -14.65
CA LEU A 6 32.69 -4.48 -13.65
C LEU A 6 31.23 -4.52 -14.15
N ILE A 7 30.99 -4.53 -15.48
CA ILE A 7 29.63 -4.58 -16.05
C ILE A 7 29.53 -5.70 -17.10
N TYR A 8 29.86 -6.92 -16.72
CA TYR A 8 29.53 -8.12 -17.50
C TYR A 8 29.08 -9.27 -16.57
N VAL A 9 28.39 -8.94 -15.47
CA VAL A 9 27.54 -9.95 -14.85
C VAL A 9 26.34 -10.11 -15.78
N GLN A 10 26.42 -11.13 -16.63
CA GLN A 10 25.31 -11.61 -17.42
C GLN A 10 24.28 -12.13 -16.41
N VAL A 11 23.41 -11.26 -15.91
CA VAL A 11 22.33 -11.68 -15.01
C VAL A 11 21.41 -12.57 -15.85
N SER A 12 21.47 -13.87 -15.60
CA SER A 12 20.62 -14.85 -16.26
C SER A 12 19.16 -14.53 -15.97
N THR A 13 18.29 -14.75 -16.96
CA THR A 13 16.85 -14.72 -16.73
C THR A 13 16.47 -15.80 -15.74
N GLU A 14 15.74 -15.43 -14.69
CA GLU A 14 15.29 -16.33 -13.63
C GLU A 14 13.78 -16.47 -13.66
N VAL A 15 13.30 -17.70 -13.50
CA VAL A 15 11.87 -17.99 -13.35
C VAL A 15 11.58 -18.13 -11.87
N HIS A 16 10.64 -17.34 -11.37
CA HIS A 16 10.17 -17.38 -9.99
C HIS A 16 8.71 -17.84 -10.00
N GLU A 17 8.41 -18.94 -9.31
CA GLU A 17 7.07 -19.55 -9.33
C GLU A 17 6.03 -18.75 -8.54
N SER A 18 6.47 -18.02 -7.50
CA SER A 18 5.59 -17.25 -6.62
C SER A 18 6.25 -15.95 -6.20
N VAL A 19 5.77 -14.84 -6.76
CA VAL A 19 6.19 -13.47 -6.43
C VAL A 19 4.94 -12.64 -6.19
N THR A 20 4.98 -11.78 -5.18
CA THR A 20 3.92 -10.77 -4.97
C THR A 20 4.36 -9.44 -5.52
N VAL A 21 3.55 -8.88 -6.42
CA VAL A 21 3.79 -7.62 -7.12
C VAL A 21 2.79 -6.58 -6.62
N TYR A 22 3.31 -5.42 -6.27
CA TYR A 22 2.60 -4.22 -5.87
C TYR A 22 2.72 -3.17 -6.97
N PHE A 23 1.59 -2.57 -7.33
CA PHE A 23 1.50 -1.36 -8.14
C PHE A 23 0.73 -0.30 -7.38
N SER A 24 1.24 0.92 -7.40
CA SER A 24 0.54 2.12 -6.97
C SER A 24 0.60 3.18 -8.05
N ASP A 25 -0.45 3.97 -8.14
CA ASP A 25 -0.55 5.12 -9.06
C ASP A 25 -1.21 6.30 -8.36
N ILE A 26 -0.87 7.51 -8.80
CA ILE A 26 -1.47 8.73 -8.27
C ILE A 26 -2.72 9.06 -9.08
N ILE A 27 -3.87 9.07 -8.41
CA ILE A 27 -5.13 9.43 -9.04
C ILE A 27 -5.13 10.94 -9.29
N GLY A 28 -5.36 11.31 -10.55
CA GLY A 28 -5.41 12.71 -10.96
C GLY A 28 -4.04 13.33 -11.21
N PHE A 29 -2.99 12.53 -11.38
CA PHE A 29 -1.63 13.04 -11.60
C PHE A 29 -1.52 13.88 -12.87
N TYR A 30 -2.23 13.50 -13.94
CA TYR A 30 -2.21 14.26 -15.19
C TYR A 30 -2.74 15.68 -14.99
N GLU A 31 -3.88 15.83 -14.32
CA GLU A 31 -4.48 17.13 -14.00
C GLU A 31 -3.58 17.94 -13.07
N LEU A 32 -3.06 17.29 -12.02
CA LEU A 32 -2.10 17.93 -11.10
C LEU A 32 -0.86 18.44 -11.85
N ALA A 33 -0.30 17.63 -12.75
CA ALA A 33 0.88 17.99 -13.52
C ALA A 33 0.60 19.09 -14.54
N ALA A 34 -0.62 19.16 -15.09
CA ALA A 34 -1.04 20.22 -16.01
C ALA A 34 -1.19 21.59 -15.32
N GLU A 35 -1.56 21.60 -14.04
CA GLU A 35 -1.69 22.82 -13.23
C GLU A 35 -0.40 23.23 -12.51
N SER A 36 0.66 22.42 -12.64
CA SER A 36 1.92 22.60 -11.93
C SER A 36 3.08 22.93 -12.89
N THR A 37 4.05 23.69 -12.41
CA THR A 37 5.31 23.84 -13.13
C THR A 37 6.10 22.53 -13.12
N PRO A 38 6.94 22.24 -14.13
CA PRO A 38 7.78 21.04 -14.14
C PRO A 38 8.65 20.90 -12.87
N LEU A 39 9.14 22.02 -12.33
CA LEU A 39 9.91 22.02 -11.07
C LEU A 39 9.07 21.58 -9.87
N GLN A 40 7.80 22.01 -9.80
CA GLN A 40 6.88 21.59 -8.75
C GLN A 40 6.52 20.10 -8.85
N VAL A 41 6.31 19.59 -10.07
CA VAL A 41 6.03 18.16 -10.30
C VAL A 41 7.23 17.29 -9.88
N ILE A 42 8.44 17.67 -10.30
CA ILE A 42 9.67 16.96 -9.91
C ILE A 42 9.85 17.00 -8.38
N SER A 43 9.64 18.15 -7.76
CA SER A 43 9.74 18.29 -6.30
C SER A 43 8.71 17.40 -5.59
N LEU A 44 7.46 17.38 -6.05
CA LEU A 44 6.40 16.54 -5.51
C LEU A 44 6.76 15.05 -5.58
N LEU A 45 7.12 14.55 -6.77
CA LEU A 45 7.49 13.16 -6.97
C LEU A 45 8.68 12.76 -6.08
N ASN A 46 9.68 13.65 -5.96
CA ASN A 46 10.83 13.41 -5.08
C ASN A 46 10.44 13.28 -3.61
N VAL A 47 9.49 14.08 -3.10
CA VAL A 47 9.06 13.96 -1.70
C VAL A 47 8.27 12.67 -1.49
N ILE A 48 7.37 12.32 -2.42
CA ILE A 48 6.57 11.08 -2.35
C ILE A 48 7.50 9.86 -2.39
N TYR A 49 8.41 9.79 -3.36
CA TYR A 49 9.33 8.67 -3.48
C TYR A 49 10.30 8.57 -2.31
N LYS A 50 10.77 9.68 -1.75
CA LYS A 50 11.55 9.62 -0.49
C LYS A 50 10.76 9.03 0.66
N MET A 51 9.49 9.41 0.80
CA MET A 51 8.61 8.84 1.82
C MET A 51 8.44 7.33 1.59
N TYR A 52 8.13 6.93 0.36
CA TYR A 52 7.95 5.52 0.02
C TYR A 52 9.23 4.70 0.22
N ASP A 53 10.35 5.17 -0.32
CA ASP A 53 11.65 4.50 -0.23
C ASP A 53 12.04 4.28 1.25
N SER A 54 11.81 5.26 2.11
CA SER A 54 12.05 5.12 3.56
C SER A 54 11.16 4.10 4.25
N GLN A 55 9.93 3.88 3.75
CA GLN A 55 9.00 2.91 4.31
C GLN A 55 9.31 1.49 3.82
N ILE A 56 9.64 1.31 2.53
CA ILE A 56 9.92 -0.01 1.97
C ILE A 56 11.20 -0.65 2.52
N ASP A 57 12.15 0.15 3.02
CA ASP A 57 13.36 -0.34 3.68
C ASP A 57 13.07 -1.23 4.90
N CYS A 58 11.90 -1.07 5.52
CA CYS A 58 11.45 -1.88 6.66
C CYS A 58 10.98 -3.30 6.27
N TYR A 59 10.84 -3.57 4.97
CA TYR A 59 10.21 -4.78 4.43
C TYR A 59 11.16 -5.57 3.52
N ASP A 60 10.93 -6.88 3.40
CA ASP A 60 11.68 -7.74 2.46
C ASP A 60 11.11 -7.62 1.05
N VAL A 61 11.32 -6.44 0.46
CA VAL A 61 10.80 -6.07 -0.86
C VAL A 61 11.92 -5.49 -1.74
N TYR A 62 11.68 -5.51 -3.05
CA TYR A 62 12.56 -4.98 -4.08
C TYR A 62 11.79 -4.00 -4.97
N LYS A 63 12.30 -2.77 -5.06
CA LYS A 63 11.76 -1.70 -5.90
C LYS A 63 12.08 -1.98 -7.36
N ILE A 64 11.07 -1.88 -8.22
CA ILE A 64 11.21 -2.02 -9.67
C ILE A 64 11.16 -0.64 -10.31
N ASP A 65 12.11 -0.35 -11.20
CA ASP A 65 12.12 0.90 -11.94
C ASP A 65 10.95 0.95 -12.95
N THR A 66 10.16 2.02 -12.85
CA THR A 66 8.97 2.27 -13.68
C THR A 66 9.11 3.55 -14.50
N VAL A 67 8.17 3.76 -15.41
CA VAL A 67 8.01 5.02 -16.15
C VAL A 67 6.84 5.78 -15.55
N GLY A 68 7.03 7.08 -15.26
CA GLY A 68 5.97 7.97 -14.78
C GLY A 68 5.86 8.05 -13.26
N ASP A 69 4.63 8.20 -12.78
CA ASP A 69 4.22 8.33 -11.38
C ASP A 69 3.82 7.01 -10.72
N ALA A 70 3.80 5.92 -11.50
CA ALA A 70 3.57 4.59 -10.99
C ALA A 70 4.73 4.12 -10.11
N TYR A 71 4.41 3.56 -8.94
CA TYR A 71 5.40 2.98 -8.02
C TYR A 71 5.22 1.47 -7.95
N MET A 72 6.23 0.72 -8.38
CA MET A 72 6.19 -0.74 -8.44
C MET A 72 7.20 -1.37 -7.48
N VAL A 73 6.72 -2.35 -6.73
CA VAL A 73 7.52 -3.11 -5.76
C VAL A 73 7.18 -4.59 -5.89
N SER A 74 8.13 -5.45 -5.57
CA SER A 74 7.95 -6.90 -5.61
C SER A 74 8.59 -7.57 -4.40
N SER A 75 8.07 -8.72 -3.99
CA SER A 75 8.67 -9.59 -2.97
C SER A 75 8.60 -11.05 -3.41
N GLY A 76 9.57 -11.86 -2.99
CA GLY A 76 9.73 -13.26 -3.43
C GLY A 76 10.83 -13.47 -4.48
N LEU A 77 11.58 -12.43 -4.88
CA LEU A 77 12.68 -12.53 -5.86
C LEU A 77 14.04 -12.73 -5.19
N HIS A 78 14.43 -11.78 -4.34
CA HIS A 78 15.70 -11.76 -3.63
C HIS A 78 15.41 -11.75 -2.13
N MET A 79 14.79 -12.83 -1.65
CA MET A 79 14.35 -12.91 -0.26
C MET A 79 15.54 -12.87 0.68
N ARG A 80 15.62 -11.81 1.51
CA ARG A 80 16.59 -11.76 2.61
C ARG A 80 16.27 -12.81 3.66
N ARG A 81 14.99 -13.19 3.77
CA ARG A 81 14.47 -14.15 4.74
C ARG A 81 13.62 -15.22 4.04
N PRO A 82 14.19 -16.39 3.70
CA PRO A 82 13.55 -17.41 2.86
C PRO A 82 12.17 -17.89 3.34
N ASP A 83 11.95 -17.94 4.65
CA ASP A 83 10.69 -18.42 5.24
C ASP A 83 9.62 -17.33 5.38
N THR A 84 9.89 -16.11 4.89
CA THR A 84 8.95 -14.98 5.04
C THR A 84 7.86 -15.07 3.99
N ASN A 85 6.63 -14.85 4.41
CA ASN A 85 5.51 -14.75 3.47
C ASN A 85 5.61 -13.44 2.69
N HIS A 86 6.09 -13.51 1.45
CA HIS A 86 6.26 -12.36 0.55
C HIS A 86 4.94 -11.59 0.30
N ALA A 87 3.78 -12.25 0.36
CA ALA A 87 2.49 -11.58 0.22
C ALA A 87 2.16 -10.75 1.47
N ALA A 88 2.48 -11.27 2.66
CA ALA A 88 2.30 -10.56 3.92
C ALA A 88 3.21 -9.33 4.02
N GLU A 89 4.48 -9.42 3.60
CA GLU A 89 5.40 -8.28 3.56
C GLU A 89 4.84 -7.15 2.70
N VAL A 90 4.40 -7.48 1.48
CA VAL A 90 3.80 -6.50 0.56
C VAL A 90 2.48 -5.94 1.09
N ALA A 91 1.64 -6.78 1.72
CA ALA A 91 0.38 -6.34 2.33
C ALA A 91 0.61 -5.38 3.51
N HIS A 92 1.60 -5.67 4.37
CA HIS A 92 1.98 -4.77 5.45
C HIS A 92 2.51 -3.45 4.90
N MET A 93 3.47 -3.50 3.98
CA MET A 93 4.01 -2.33 3.29
C MET A 93 2.90 -1.47 2.66
N ALA A 94 1.97 -2.08 1.92
CA ALA A 94 0.87 -1.37 1.27
C ALA A 94 -0.02 -0.61 2.25
N LEU A 95 -0.34 -1.20 3.40
CA LEU A 95 -1.14 -0.56 4.44
C LEU A 95 -0.43 0.62 5.09
N ASP A 96 0.88 0.52 5.32
CA ASP A 96 1.66 1.60 5.92
C ASP A 96 1.92 2.74 4.93
N LEU A 97 2.19 2.42 3.66
CA LEU A 97 2.27 3.41 2.59
C LEU A 97 0.96 4.17 2.42
N LEU A 98 -0.18 3.46 2.42
CA LEU A 98 -1.49 4.09 2.34
C LEU A 98 -1.73 5.05 3.51
N THR A 99 -1.43 4.62 4.74
CA THR A 99 -1.57 5.43 5.96
C THR A 99 -0.64 6.65 5.95
N GLY A 100 0.59 6.49 5.44
CA GLY A 100 1.55 7.59 5.28
C GLY A 100 1.04 8.65 4.30
N THR A 101 0.44 8.21 3.18
CA THR A 101 -0.09 9.09 2.15
C THR A 101 -1.35 9.85 2.59
N GLU A 102 -2.18 9.30 3.48
CA GLU A 102 -3.38 10.01 3.99
C GLU A 102 -3.07 11.35 4.66
N ASN A 103 -1.89 11.48 5.26
CA ASN A 103 -1.43 12.69 5.95
C ASN A 103 -0.52 13.55 5.06
N PHE A 104 -0.28 13.16 3.82
CA PHE A 104 0.59 13.86 2.91
C PHE A 104 -0.07 15.14 2.38
N VAL A 105 0.64 16.27 2.47
CA VAL A 105 0.22 17.57 1.94
C VAL A 105 1.08 17.91 0.73
N ILE A 106 0.43 18.26 -0.37
CA ILE A 106 1.11 18.66 -1.60
C ILE A 106 1.78 20.03 -1.37
N PRO A 107 3.11 20.16 -1.45
CA PRO A 107 3.81 21.37 -1.01
C PRO A 107 3.37 22.66 -1.70
N HIS A 108 2.95 22.57 -2.97
CA HIS A 108 2.52 23.71 -3.79
C HIS A 108 0.99 23.83 -3.92
N MET A 109 0.22 22.89 -3.36
CA MET A 109 -1.25 22.90 -3.35
C MET A 109 -1.79 22.54 -1.95
N PRO A 110 -1.62 23.43 -0.96
CA PRO A 110 -2.08 23.20 0.41
C PRO A 110 -3.61 23.22 0.47
N GLY A 111 -4.22 22.04 0.31
CA GLY A 111 -5.68 21.86 0.24
C GLY A 111 -6.05 20.60 -0.53
N GLU A 112 -5.21 20.23 -1.49
CA GLU A 112 -5.35 18.99 -2.23
C GLU A 112 -4.70 17.83 -1.48
N LYS A 113 -5.42 16.70 -1.45
CA LYS A 113 -4.93 15.45 -0.87
C LYS A 113 -4.41 14.56 -1.98
N LEU A 114 -3.22 14.00 -1.79
CA LEU A 114 -2.68 12.99 -2.68
C LEU A 114 -3.52 11.71 -2.55
N LYS A 115 -4.22 11.35 -3.62
CA LYS A 115 -5.03 10.13 -3.68
C LYS A 115 -4.24 9.08 -4.43
N ILE A 116 -4.04 7.93 -3.81
CA ILE A 116 -3.40 6.79 -4.45
C ILE A 116 -4.38 5.64 -4.58
N ARG A 117 -4.16 4.81 -5.59
CA ARG A 117 -4.81 3.50 -5.74
C ARG A 117 -3.73 2.44 -5.82
N ILE A 118 -4.03 1.27 -5.26
CA ILE A 118 -3.06 0.19 -5.11
C ILE A 118 -3.64 -1.11 -5.65
N GLY A 119 -2.84 -1.84 -6.43
CA GLY A 119 -3.14 -3.20 -6.90
C GLY A 119 -2.06 -4.18 -6.47
N ILE A 120 -2.46 -5.34 -5.97
CA ILE A 120 -1.55 -6.41 -5.54
C ILE A 120 -1.98 -7.74 -6.13
N HIS A 121 -1.04 -8.43 -6.75
CA HIS A 121 -1.25 -9.79 -7.23
C HIS A 121 -0.05 -10.68 -6.94
N THR A 122 -0.32 -11.96 -6.79
CA THR A 122 0.68 -12.99 -6.50
C THR A 122 0.61 -14.06 -7.57
N GLY A 123 1.77 -14.42 -8.14
CA GLY A 123 1.87 -15.43 -9.19
C GLY A 123 3.29 -15.56 -9.75
N PRO A 124 3.47 -16.38 -10.79
CA PRO A 124 4.78 -16.61 -11.38
C PRO A 124 5.26 -15.40 -12.18
N VAL A 125 6.57 -15.16 -12.17
CA VAL A 125 7.22 -14.11 -12.97
C VAL A 125 8.53 -14.61 -13.57
N VAL A 126 8.92 -14.00 -14.67
CA VAL A 126 10.28 -14.11 -15.21
C VAL A 126 10.99 -12.80 -14.93
N ALA A 127 12.13 -12.86 -14.26
CA ALA A 127 12.92 -11.71 -13.89
C ALA A 127 14.26 -11.69 -14.66
N GLY A 128 14.75 -10.52 -15.04
CA GLY A 128 16.03 -10.41 -15.73
C GLY A 128 16.44 -8.98 -16.04
N VAL A 129 17.71 -8.80 -16.40
CA VAL A 129 18.24 -7.49 -16.76
C VAL A 129 18.07 -7.22 -18.25
N VAL A 130 17.45 -6.09 -18.58
CA VAL A 130 17.21 -5.64 -19.96
C VAL A 130 18.03 -4.39 -20.27
N GLY A 131 18.67 -4.39 -21.44
CA GLY A 131 19.45 -3.26 -21.94
C GLY A 131 20.93 -3.33 -21.59
N THR A 132 21.77 -2.81 -22.47
CA THR A 132 23.24 -2.85 -22.32
C THR A 132 23.82 -1.51 -21.89
N LYS A 133 23.23 -0.39 -22.33
CA LYS A 133 23.69 0.98 -21.98
C LYS A 133 23.10 1.50 -20.67
N MET A 134 21.85 1.13 -20.38
CA MET A 134 21.14 1.46 -19.14
C MET A 134 20.41 0.19 -18.69
N PRO A 135 21.12 -0.75 -18.04
CA PRO A 135 20.53 -2.01 -17.61
C PRO A 135 19.44 -1.78 -16.57
N ARG A 136 18.27 -2.41 -16.75
CA ARG A 136 17.16 -2.37 -15.80
C ARG A 136 16.74 -3.78 -15.43
N TYR A 137 16.55 -4.04 -14.15
CA TYR A 137 15.97 -5.30 -13.69
C TYR A 137 14.45 -5.26 -13.89
N CYS A 138 13.96 -6.10 -14.80
CA CYS A 138 12.58 -6.10 -15.24
C CYS A 138 11.88 -7.39 -14.84
N LEU A 139 10.58 -7.28 -14.55
CA LEU A 139 9.69 -8.43 -14.34
C LEU A 139 8.75 -8.57 -15.54
N PHE A 140 8.60 -9.80 -16.01
CA PHE A 140 7.71 -10.18 -17.09
C PHE A 140 6.75 -11.27 -16.65
N GLY A 141 5.58 -11.31 -17.27
CA GLY A 141 4.56 -12.34 -17.04
C GLY A 141 3.19 -11.76 -16.76
N ASP A 142 2.19 -12.65 -16.81
CA ASP A 142 0.79 -12.29 -16.56
C ASP A 142 0.57 -11.69 -15.17
N THR A 143 1.44 -12.04 -14.20
CA THR A 143 1.38 -11.53 -12.84
C THR A 143 1.52 -10.00 -12.80
N VAL A 144 2.47 -9.45 -13.57
CA VAL A 144 2.74 -8.01 -13.64
C VAL A 144 1.56 -7.29 -14.29
N SER A 145 1.04 -7.82 -15.39
CA SER A 145 -0.13 -7.27 -16.10
C SER A 145 -1.41 -7.33 -15.28
N THR A 146 -1.59 -8.39 -14.49
CA THR A 146 -2.74 -8.52 -13.58
C THR A 146 -2.64 -7.53 -12.44
N ALA A 147 -1.47 -7.40 -11.80
CA ALA A 147 -1.26 -6.43 -10.71
C ALA A 147 -1.53 -4.98 -11.17
N SER A 148 -1.01 -4.58 -12.34
CA SER A 148 -1.27 -3.25 -12.90
C SER A 148 -2.74 -3.03 -13.25
N ARG A 149 -3.46 -4.07 -13.70
CA ARG A 149 -4.90 -3.95 -13.92
C ARG A 149 -5.69 -3.81 -12.62
N LEU A 150 -5.30 -4.55 -11.57
CA LEU A 150 -5.95 -4.42 -10.26
C LEU A 150 -5.77 -2.99 -9.72
N GLU A 151 -4.59 -2.40 -9.92
CA GLU A 151 -4.32 -1.00 -9.61
C GLU A 151 -5.23 -0.08 -10.43
N TYR A 152 -5.24 -0.21 -11.76
CA TYR A 152 -6.04 0.62 -12.67
C TYR A 152 -7.55 0.56 -12.39
N THR A 153 -8.07 -0.63 -12.10
CA THR A 153 -9.48 -0.85 -11.73
C THR A 153 -9.75 -0.58 -10.25
N GLY A 154 -8.74 -0.19 -9.48
CA GLY A 154 -8.83 0.11 -8.06
C GLY A 154 -9.66 1.34 -7.75
N GLN A 155 -9.86 1.60 -6.46
CA GLN A 155 -10.55 2.78 -5.95
C GLN A 155 -9.56 3.67 -5.17
N PRO A 156 -9.80 4.99 -5.11
CA PRO A 156 -9.01 5.89 -4.29
C PRO A 156 -8.92 5.42 -2.84
N PHE A 157 -7.70 5.44 -2.30
CA PHE A 157 -7.37 5.01 -0.94
C PHE A 157 -7.74 3.56 -0.61
N LYS A 158 -7.77 2.67 -1.61
CA LYS A 158 -8.01 1.25 -1.40
C LYS A 158 -6.90 0.39 -1.99
N ILE A 159 -6.66 -0.74 -1.31
CA ILE A 159 -5.74 -1.77 -1.74
C ILE A 159 -6.55 -2.90 -2.35
N HIS A 160 -6.45 -3.04 -3.67
CA HIS A 160 -7.14 -4.05 -4.46
C HIS A 160 -6.26 -5.29 -4.59
N ILE A 161 -6.73 -6.44 -4.10
CA ILE A 161 -5.96 -7.69 -4.14
C ILE A 161 -6.70 -8.78 -4.90
N SER A 162 -5.94 -9.65 -5.55
CA SER A 162 -6.44 -10.86 -6.18
C SER A 162 -6.81 -11.96 -5.18
N SER A 163 -7.57 -12.96 -5.63
CA SER A 163 -7.80 -14.21 -4.89
C SER A 163 -6.50 -14.95 -4.55
N ALA A 164 -5.54 -15.01 -5.47
CA ALA A 164 -4.24 -15.65 -5.23
C ALA A 164 -3.49 -14.99 -4.05
N THR A 165 -3.47 -13.66 -4.02
CA THR A 165 -2.87 -12.91 -2.91
C THR A 165 -3.63 -13.15 -1.62
N ARG A 166 -4.97 -13.14 -1.64
CA ARG A 166 -5.79 -13.44 -0.45
C ARG A 166 -5.43 -14.80 0.14
N SER A 167 -5.34 -15.86 -0.67
CA SER A 167 -5.01 -17.21 -0.19
C SER A 167 -3.66 -17.26 0.51
N MET A 168 -2.68 -16.47 0.06
CA MET A 168 -1.37 -16.37 0.72
C MET A 168 -1.43 -15.60 2.06
N LEU A 169 -2.40 -14.72 2.25
CA LEU A 169 -2.57 -13.94 3.49
C LEU A 169 -3.37 -14.69 4.57
N GLU A 170 -4.20 -15.67 4.20
CA GLU A 170 -5.00 -16.48 5.14
C GLU A 170 -4.17 -17.21 6.21
N PRO A 171 -3.05 -17.88 5.91
CA PRO A 171 -2.24 -18.57 6.91
C PRO A 171 -1.37 -17.65 7.77
N THR A 172 -1.31 -16.33 7.50
CA THR A 172 -0.38 -15.43 8.19
C THR A 172 -0.81 -15.14 9.63
N GLN A 173 0.10 -15.40 10.58
CA GLN A 173 -0.07 -15.10 11.99
C GLN A 173 -0.19 -13.58 12.22
N GLY A 174 -1.29 -13.13 12.86
CA GLY A 174 -1.58 -11.70 13.08
C GLY A 174 -2.73 -11.14 12.23
N GLY A 175 -3.18 -11.90 11.21
CA GLY A 175 -4.45 -11.74 10.50
C GLY A 175 -4.64 -10.45 9.69
N PHE A 176 -4.98 -10.58 8.42
CA PHE A 176 -5.41 -9.45 7.58
C PHE A 176 -6.93 -9.34 7.52
N ILE A 177 -7.45 -8.11 7.42
CA ILE A 177 -8.87 -7.83 7.23
C ILE A 177 -9.09 -7.64 5.74
N VAL A 178 -9.78 -8.61 5.13
CA VAL A 178 -10.04 -8.64 3.69
C VAL A 178 -11.55 -8.67 3.46
N VAL A 179 -12.05 -7.84 2.55
CA VAL A 179 -13.48 -7.73 2.23
C VAL A 179 -13.70 -8.04 0.75
N PRO A 180 -14.69 -8.88 0.37
CA PRO A 180 -15.03 -9.12 -1.02
C PRO A 180 -15.34 -7.82 -1.77
N ARG A 181 -14.72 -7.64 -2.93
CA ARG A 181 -15.09 -6.60 -3.89
C ARG A 181 -16.13 -7.13 -4.88
N GLY A 182 -15.99 -8.39 -5.27
CA GLY A 182 -16.76 -9.04 -6.33
C GLY A 182 -15.89 -9.36 -7.55
N GLU A 183 -16.55 -9.67 -8.66
CA GLU A 183 -15.88 -10.04 -9.90
C GLU A 183 -15.45 -8.81 -10.73
N VAL A 184 -14.21 -8.83 -11.22
CA VAL A 184 -13.64 -7.76 -12.05
C VAL A 184 -13.06 -8.35 -13.34
N ASP A 185 -13.28 -7.66 -14.46
CA ASP A 185 -12.66 -7.96 -15.74
C ASP A 185 -11.19 -7.52 -15.74
N VAL A 186 -10.28 -8.46 -15.44
CA VAL A 186 -8.84 -8.17 -15.37
C VAL A 186 -8.17 -8.25 -16.75
N HIS A 187 -8.59 -9.19 -17.60
CA HIS A 187 -8.03 -9.34 -18.94
C HIS A 187 -9.14 -9.44 -19.96
N ARG A 188 -8.95 -8.80 -21.12
CA ARG A 188 -9.85 -9.01 -22.26
C ARG A 188 -9.77 -10.49 -22.64
N ASN A 189 -10.93 -11.14 -22.70
CA ASN A 189 -11.10 -12.56 -23.06
C ASN A 189 -10.62 -13.58 -22.01
N LYS A 190 -10.46 -13.20 -20.74
CA LYS A 190 -10.34 -14.17 -19.63
C LYS A 190 -11.60 -14.16 -18.77
N PRO A 191 -11.89 -15.25 -18.03
CA PRO A 191 -12.96 -15.22 -17.04
C PRO A 191 -12.74 -14.08 -16.05
N LYS A 192 -13.84 -13.55 -15.51
CA LYS A 192 -13.78 -12.57 -14.44
C LYS A 192 -13.03 -13.15 -13.25
N MET A 193 -12.26 -12.30 -12.59
CA MET A 193 -11.52 -12.66 -11.39
C MET A 193 -12.30 -12.17 -10.18
N GLU A 194 -12.52 -13.03 -9.20
CA GLU A 194 -12.96 -12.60 -7.88
C GLU A 194 -11.82 -11.84 -7.18
N THR A 195 -12.13 -10.65 -6.68
CA THR A 195 -11.15 -9.78 -6.04
C THR A 195 -11.64 -9.23 -4.72
N PHE A 196 -10.70 -8.65 -3.97
CA PHE A 196 -10.91 -8.23 -2.59
C PHE A 196 -10.28 -6.89 -2.29
N TRP A 197 -10.79 -6.24 -1.25
CA TRP A 197 -10.18 -5.08 -0.61
C TRP A 197 -9.39 -5.55 0.60
N LEU A 198 -8.10 -5.21 0.65
CA LEU A 198 -7.32 -5.29 1.88
C LEU A 198 -7.56 -4.01 2.69
N VAL A 199 -8.13 -4.16 3.89
CA VAL A 199 -8.62 -3.03 4.71
C VAL A 199 -7.76 -2.76 5.93
N GLY A 200 -7.02 -3.75 6.42
CA GLY A 200 -6.18 -3.55 7.59
C GLY A 200 -5.62 -4.83 8.19
N ARG A 201 -5.06 -4.71 9.40
CA ARG A 201 -4.50 -5.80 10.20
C ARG A 201 -5.41 -6.02 11.43
N HIS A 202 -5.59 -7.26 11.87
CA HIS A 202 -6.36 -7.55 13.09
C HIS A 202 -5.70 -6.96 14.35
N ASN A 203 -4.38 -6.73 14.32
CA ASN A 203 -3.66 -6.09 15.43
C ASN A 203 -3.86 -4.57 15.49
N ASP A 204 -4.21 -3.90 14.40
CA ASP A 204 -4.42 -2.43 14.40
C ASP A 204 -5.74 -2.05 15.09
N THR A 205 -6.73 -2.94 15.06
CA THR A 205 -7.98 -2.79 15.82
C THR A 205 -7.74 -2.86 17.33
N LYS A 206 -6.74 -3.61 17.79
CA LYS A 206 -6.31 -3.62 19.20
C LYS A 206 -5.57 -2.35 19.58
N LYS A 207 -4.60 -1.88 18.78
CA LYS A 207 -3.88 -0.62 19.02
C LYS A 207 -4.80 0.61 19.02
N ARG A 208 -5.84 0.64 18.17
CA ARG A 208 -6.86 1.70 18.20
C ARG A 208 -7.72 1.64 19.48
N LYS A 209 -8.15 0.44 19.91
CA LYS A 209 -8.86 0.26 21.19
C LYS A 209 -8.00 0.65 22.39
N GLU A 210 -6.74 0.22 22.44
CA GLU A 210 -5.81 0.58 23.52
C GLU A 210 -5.50 2.08 23.57
N LYS A 211 -5.38 2.76 22.41
CA LYS A 211 -5.27 4.23 22.36
C LYS A 211 -6.55 4.94 22.83
N LEU A 212 -7.72 4.44 22.43
CA LEU A 212 -9.03 4.97 22.88
C LEU A 212 -9.24 4.74 24.39
N ASP A 213 -8.82 3.58 24.90
CA ASP A 213 -8.91 3.22 26.31
C ASP A 213 -7.92 4.06 27.13
N GLN A 214 -6.69 4.29 26.66
CA GLN A 214 -5.70 5.17 27.30
C GLN A 214 -6.12 6.65 27.28
N GLU A 215 -6.79 7.13 26.23
CA GLU A 215 -7.39 8.47 26.18
C GLU A 215 -8.62 8.61 27.07
N SER A 216 -9.38 7.52 27.28
CA SER A 216 -10.51 7.52 28.22
C SER A 216 -10.06 7.48 29.69
N VAL A 217 -8.93 6.81 29.98
CA VAL A 217 -8.31 6.80 31.32
C VAL A 217 -7.65 8.16 31.63
N SER A 218 -7.03 8.83 30.66
CA SER A 218 -6.46 10.18 30.86
C SER A 218 -7.51 11.28 30.98
N LYS A 219 -8.71 11.09 30.40
CA LYS A 219 -9.89 11.95 30.62
C LYS A 219 -10.68 11.61 31.88
N GLY A 220 -10.33 10.53 32.59
CA GLY A 220 -11.00 10.06 33.81
C GLY A 220 -10.51 10.67 35.14
N THR A 221 -9.38 11.37 35.18
CA THR A 221 -8.83 11.97 36.41
C THR A 221 -8.99 13.49 36.54
N SER A 222 -9.70 14.16 35.63
CA SER A 222 -10.03 15.58 35.79
C SER A 222 -11.54 15.82 35.88
N GLY A 223 -12.04 15.62 37.11
CA GLY A 223 -13.05 16.47 37.75
C GLY A 223 -14.44 16.58 37.12
N ARG A 224 -15.44 16.06 37.83
CA ARG A 224 -16.76 16.68 38.13
C ARG A 224 -17.60 15.67 38.94
N LYS A 225 -18.45 16.02 39.92
CA LYS A 225 -19.32 17.19 40.14
C LYS A 225 -19.96 17.00 41.55
N LYS A 226 -19.95 17.99 42.45
CA LYS A 226 -20.98 19.04 42.72
C LYS A 226 -22.09 18.72 43.75
N ARG A 227 -22.16 19.62 44.75
CA ARG A 227 -23.29 20.44 45.24
C ARG A 227 -24.44 19.82 46.08
N GLY A 228 -24.67 20.45 47.24
CA GLY A 228 -25.99 20.93 47.73
C GLY A 228 -25.76 22.35 48.29
N ASN A 229 -26.67 23.33 48.24
CA ASN A 229 -28.14 23.30 48.23
C ASN A 229 -28.67 24.71 47.80
N PRO A 230 -29.98 25.05 47.87
CA PRO A 230 -31.22 24.32 47.53
C PRO A 230 -32.12 25.13 46.57
N SER A 231 -33.06 24.50 45.88
CA SER A 231 -34.46 25.00 45.76
C SER A 231 -35.36 24.05 44.97
N VAL A 232 -36.42 23.61 45.68
CA VAL A 232 -37.83 23.66 45.23
C VAL A 232 -38.37 22.50 44.37
N ILE A 233 -39.24 21.74 45.06
CA ILE A 233 -40.44 20.99 44.65
C ILE A 233 -40.35 19.47 44.45
N LYS A 234 -41.08 18.82 45.35
CA LYS A 234 -41.37 17.39 45.55
C LYS A 234 -42.38 16.84 44.53
N LYS A 235 -42.26 15.51 44.33
CA LYS A 235 -43.32 14.55 44.00
C LYS A 235 -44.72 14.95 44.49
N ILE A 236 -45.74 14.74 43.65
CA ILE A 236 -46.99 14.04 44.03
C ILE A 236 -47.44 13.14 42.87
N LEU A 237 -47.82 11.92 43.24
CA LEU A 237 -48.43 10.85 42.48
C LEU A 237 -49.97 11.05 42.46
N CYS A 238 -50.65 10.91 41.31
CA CYS A 238 -52.01 10.33 41.22
C CYS A 238 -52.49 10.21 39.75
N LYS A 239 -52.45 9.00 39.19
CA LYS A 239 -53.60 8.23 38.67
C LYS A 239 -53.10 6.89 38.11
#